data_AF-A0A925J2S6-F1
#
_entry.id   AF-A0A925J2S6-F1
#
_cell.length_a   1.000
_cell.length_b   1.000
_cell.length_c   1.000
_cell.angle_alpha   90.00
_cell.angle_beta   90.00
_cell.angle_gamma   90.00
#
_symmetry.space_group_name_H-M   'P 1'
#
loop_
_entity.id
_entity.type
_entity.pdbx_description
1 polymer ?
#
loop_
_entity_poly.entity_id
_entity_poly.type
_entity_poly.pdbx_seq_one_letter_code
_entity_poly.pdbx_strand_id
1 'polypeptide(L)'
;GLKKEDFKLNLTNNRLTISAQHQSETAEENKDEKYTRHEFSYRSFQRTFTLPQSVNGEAVEATYTDGILHVNLPTREEAKVKPAREIAIA
;
A
#
# COMPACT_ATOMS: atom_id res chain seq x y z
N GLY A 1 -0.60 2.55 17.55
CA GLY A 1 -0.70 2.80 16.08
C GLY A 1 0.45 2.11 15.39
N LEU A 2 0.45 2.04 14.05
CA LEU A 2 1.55 1.43 13.30
C LEU A 2 2.63 2.48 12.96
N LYS A 3 3.87 2.04 12.84
CA LYS A 3 5.01 2.83 12.36
C LYS A 3 5.28 2.48 10.90
N LYS A 4 6.01 3.35 10.20
CA LYS A 4 6.41 3.12 8.79
C LYS A 4 7.13 1.78 8.61
N GLU A 5 7.97 1.42 9.57
CA GLU A 5 8.74 0.17 9.62
C GLU A 5 7.88 -1.09 9.76
N ASP A 6 6.64 -0.97 10.23
CA ASP A 6 5.72 -2.11 10.35
C ASP A 6 5.12 -2.52 8.99
N PHE A 7 5.23 -1.67 7.97
CA PHE A 7 4.66 -1.91 6.64
C PHE A 7 5.69 -2.50 5.67
N LYS A 8 5.26 -3.52 4.93
CA LYS A 8 5.98 -4.07 3.80
C LYS A 8 5.12 -4.01 2.55
N LEU A 9 5.67 -3.44 1.48
CA LEU A 9 5.05 -3.36 0.17
C LEU A 9 5.88 -4.18 -0.82
N ASN A 10 5.23 -5.04 -1.60
CA ASN A 10 5.90 -5.83 -2.65
C ASN A 10 5.07 -5.76 -3.93
N LEU A 11 5.74 -5.53 -5.06
CA LEU A 11 5.13 -5.60 -6.38
C LEU A 11 5.72 -6.79 -7.15
N THR A 12 4.87 -7.74 -7.52
CA THR A 12 5.31 -8.93 -8.27
C THR A 12 4.20 -9.33 -9.24
N ASN A 13 4.54 -9.55 -10.52
CA ASN A 13 3.58 -9.96 -11.56
C ASN A 13 2.31 -9.08 -11.58
N ASN A 14 2.49 -7.75 -11.60
CA ASN A 14 1.40 -6.76 -11.52
C ASN A 14 0.51 -6.86 -10.26
N ARG A 15 0.94 -7.55 -9.20
CA ARG A 15 0.22 -7.61 -7.92
C ARG A 15 0.97 -6.82 -6.86
N LEU A 16 0.34 -5.75 -6.38
CA LEU A 16 0.81 -4.98 -5.24
C LEU A 16 0.27 -5.61 -3.96
N THR A 17 1.15 -6.12 -3.12
CA THR A 17 0.81 -6.65 -1.80
C THR A 17 1.31 -5.69 -0.72
N ILE A 18 0.39 -5.28 0.16
CA ILE A 18 0.64 -4.43 1.32
C ILE A 18 0.36 -5.28 2.56
N SER A 19 1.35 -5.41 3.42
CA SER A 19 1.21 -6.12 4.69
C SER A 19 1.71 -5.25 5.83
N ALA A 20 1.04 -5.34 6.97
CA ALA A 20 1.59 -4.89 8.23
C ALA A 20 1.57 -6.05 9.22
N GLN A 21 2.68 -6.23 9.93
CA GLN A 21 2.80 -7.26 10.94
C GLN A 21 2.82 -6.60 12.32
N HIS A 22 1.87 -6.94 13.16
CA HIS A 22 1.88 -6.50 14.55
C HIS A 22 2.56 -7.59 15.37
N GLN A 23 3.80 -7.35 15.82
CA GLN A 23 4.41 -8.17 16.85
C GLN A 23 3.70 -7.84 18.17
N SER A 24 3.04 -8.84 18.74
CA SER A 24 2.32 -8.70 19.99
C SER A 24 3.29 -8.58 21.17
N GLU A 25 3.84 -7.39 21.41
CA GLU A 25 4.46 -7.07 22.71
C GLU A 25 3.41 -7.17 23.83
N THR A 26 2.14 -6.94 23.51
CA THR A 26 1.00 -6.97 24.44
C THR A 26 0.51 -8.36 24.85
N ALA A 27 1.01 -9.46 24.28
CA ALA A 27 0.54 -10.80 24.69
C ALA A 27 1.21 -11.31 25.99
N GLU A 28 2.39 -10.80 26.32
CA GLU A 28 3.14 -11.22 27.51
C GLU A 28 2.97 -10.25 28.69
N GLU A 29 2.79 -8.95 28.45
CA GLU A 29 2.62 -7.95 29.52
C GLU A 29 1.21 -7.91 30.14
N ASN A 30 0.19 -8.43 29.43
CA ASN A 30 -1.22 -8.23 29.79
C ASN A 30 -1.87 -9.32 30.65
N LYS A 31 -1.11 -10.28 31.21
CA LYS A 31 -1.73 -11.31 32.06
C LYS A 31 -2.27 -10.76 33.39
N ASP A 32 -1.75 -9.61 33.83
CA ASP A 32 -2.10 -9.00 35.13
C ASP A 32 -2.87 -7.66 35.02
N GLU A 33 -3.08 -7.12 33.81
CA GLU A 33 -3.79 -5.85 33.63
C GLU A 33 -5.31 -6.02 33.46
N LYS A 34 -6.10 -5.52 34.43
CA LYS A 34 -7.56 -5.46 34.33
C LYS A 34 -8.00 -4.19 33.61
N TYR A 35 -8.43 -4.33 32.36
CA TYR A 35 -9.06 -3.24 31.60
C TYR A 35 -10.56 -3.15 31.89
N THR A 36 -11.08 -1.93 32.08
CA THR A 36 -12.54 -1.67 32.08
C THR A 36 -13.12 -1.65 30.67
N ARG A 37 -12.35 -1.19 29.67
CA ARG A 37 -12.75 -1.17 28.25
C ARG A 37 -11.53 -1.16 27.34
N HIS A 38 -11.61 -1.89 26.23
CA HIS A 38 -10.56 -1.98 25.21
C HIS A 38 -11.20 -1.92 23.82
N GLU A 39 -10.97 -0.82 23.09
CA GLU A 39 -11.66 -0.53 21.82
C GLU A 39 -10.77 -0.70 20.59
N PHE A 40 -9.46 -0.67 20.77
CA PHE A 40 -8.49 -0.79 19.68
C PHE A 40 -7.81 -2.14 19.76
N SER A 41 -7.83 -2.90 18.67
CA SER A 41 -6.98 -4.09 18.57
C SER A 41 -6.12 -3.98 17.33
N TYR A 42 -4.82 -4.15 17.50
CA TYR A 42 -3.87 -4.16 16.40
C TYR A 42 -3.67 -5.62 15.97
N ARG A 43 -3.90 -5.88 14.69
CA ARG A 43 -3.75 -7.20 14.08
C ARG A 43 -2.89 -7.08 12.85
N SER A 44 -2.10 -8.11 12.60
CA SER A 44 -1.43 -8.27 11.32
C SER A 44 -2.47 -8.33 10.20
N PHE A 45 -2.19 -7.67 9.09
CA PHE A 45 -3.05 -7.71 7.92
C PHE A 45 -2.22 -7.84 6.64
N GLN A 46 -2.85 -8.38 5.61
CA GLN A 46 -2.32 -8.38 4.25
C GLN A 46 -3.45 -8.07 3.27
N ARG A 47 -3.20 -7.15 2.34
CA ARG A 47 -4.08 -6.83 1.22
C ARG A 47 -3.30 -6.89 -0.07
N THR A 48 -3.92 -7.41 -1.12
CA THR A 48 -3.31 -7.48 -2.45
C THR A 48 -4.23 -6.86 -3.49
N PHE A 49 -3.65 -6.04 -4.36
CA PHE A 49 -4.32 -5.39 -5.48
C PHE A 49 -3.71 -5.88 -6.79
N THR A 50 -4.55 -6.24 -7.75
CA THR A 50 -4.11 -6.50 -9.12
C THR A 50 -4.07 -5.17 -9.85
N LEU A 51 -2.88 -4.79 -10.32
CA LEU A 51 -2.66 -3.54 -11.02
C LEU A 51 -2.91 -3.70 -12.52
N PRO A 52 -3.55 -2.71 -13.17
CA PRO A 52 -3.64 -2.66 -14.63
C PRO A 52 -2.26 -2.66 -15.30
N GLN A 53 -2.20 -3.12 -16.56
CA GLN A 53 -0.98 -3.05 -17.38
C GLN A 53 -0.56 -1.61 -17.70
N SER A 54 -1.47 -0.65 -17.58
CA SER A 54 -1.18 0.77 -17.76
C SER A 54 -0.35 1.37 -16.62
N VAL A 55 -0.13 0.68 -15.51
CA VAL A 55 0.68 1.19 -14.39
C VAL A 55 2.18 1.02 -14.69
N ASN A 56 2.97 2.05 -14.41
CA ASN A 56 4.42 1.98 -14.38
C ASN A 56 4.87 1.47 -13.00
N GLY A 57 5.20 0.18 -12.92
CA GLY A 57 5.61 -0.47 -11.68
C GLY A 57 6.94 0.00 -11.10
N GLU A 58 7.83 0.56 -11.93
CA GLU A 58 9.16 1.01 -11.51
C GLU A 58 9.13 2.35 -10.79
N ALA A 59 8.10 3.17 -11.05
CA ALA A 59 7.92 4.49 -10.48
C ALA A 59 6.89 4.52 -9.32
N VAL A 60 6.62 3.36 -8.70
CA VAL A 60 5.73 3.27 -7.55
C VAL A 60 6.40 3.86 -6.32
N GLU A 61 5.69 4.78 -5.66
CA GLU A 61 6.16 5.45 -4.45
C GLU A 61 5.16 5.28 -3.31
N ALA A 62 5.65 5.30 -2.07
CA ALA A 62 4.80 5.22 -0.88
C ALA A 62 5.26 6.16 0.23
N THR A 63 4.30 6.81 0.88
CA THR A 63 4.52 7.72 2.01
C THR A 63 3.60 7.35 3.17
N TYR A 64 4.07 7.55 4.40
CA TYR A 64 3.30 7.29 5.62
C TYR A 64 3.29 8.55 6.47
N THR A 65 2.13 9.15 6.64
CA THR A 65 1.96 10.42 7.36
C THR A 65 0.65 10.38 8.12
N ASP A 66 0.70 10.80 9.39
CA ASP A 66 -0.48 10.89 10.29
C ASP A 66 -1.34 9.62 10.36
N GLY A 67 -0.69 8.46 10.34
CA GLY A 67 -1.37 7.17 10.43
C GLY A 67 -1.85 6.59 9.09
N ILE A 68 -1.67 7.31 7.98
CA ILE A 68 -2.18 6.95 6.65
C ILE A 68 -1.03 6.56 5.71
N LEU A 69 -1.13 5.37 5.11
CA LEU A 69 -0.23 4.91 4.05
C LEU A 69 -0.78 5.33 2.68
N HIS A 70 -0.11 6.27 2.04
CA HIS A 70 -0.38 6.68 0.66
C HIS A 70 0.52 5.92 -0.29
N VAL A 71 -0.06 5.32 -1.34
CA VAL A 71 0.69 4.63 -2.40
C VAL A 71 0.36 5.28 -3.73
N ASN A 72 1.37 5.83 -4.39
CA ASN A 72 1.25 6.47 -5.70
C ASN A 72 1.58 5.46 -6.81
N LEU A 73 0.66 5.31 -7.76
CA LEU A 73 0.75 4.36 -8.87
C LEU A 73 0.68 5.11 -10.20
N PRO A 74 1.80 5.67 -10.71
CA PRO A 74 1.79 6.42 -11.95
C PRO A 74 1.47 5.51 -13.15
N THR A 75 0.76 6.04 -14.13
CA THR A 75 0.48 5.35 -15.39
C THR A 75 1.64 5.53 -16.38
N ARG A 76 1.89 4.54 -17.23
CA ARG A 76 2.85 4.60 -18.35
C ARG A 76 2.45 5.70 -19.32
N GLU A 77 3.45 6.37 -19.90
CA GLU A 77 3.24 7.42 -20.92
C GLU A 77 2.42 6.91 -22.12
N GLU A 78 2.64 5.66 -22.54
CA GLU A 78 1.91 5.03 -23.64
C GLU A 78 0.42 4.81 -23.35
N ALA A 79 0.05 4.72 -22.07
CA ALA A 79 -1.34 4.61 -21.66
C ALA A 79 -2.07 5.96 -21.62
N LYS A 80 -1.35 7.07 -21.79
CA LYS A 80 -1.96 8.39 -21.94
C LYS A 80 -2.61 8.49 -23.32
N VAL A 81 -3.84 8.99 -23.36
CA VAL A 81 -4.54 9.26 -24.63
C VAL A 81 -3.73 10.30 -25.40
N LYS A 82 -3.13 9.89 -26.51
CA LYS A 82 -2.43 10.82 -27.41
C LYS A 82 -3.46 11.69 -28.13
N PRO A 83 -3.21 13.01 -28.30
CA PRO A 83 -4.08 13.86 -29.09
C PRO A 83 -4.14 13.36 -30.54
N ALA A 84 -5.27 13.61 -31.21
CA ALA A 84 -5.42 13.28 -32.62
C ALA A 84 -4.30 13.97 -33.44
N ARG A 85 -3.65 13.20 -34.31
CA ARG A 85 -2.60 13.72 -35.20
C ARG A 85 -3.14 13.78 -36.62
N GLU A 86 -3.02 14.94 -37.25
CA GLU A 86 -3.33 15.13 -38.66
C GLU A 86 -2.21 14.50 -39.51
N ILE A 87 -2.59 13.68 -40.50
CA ILE A 87 -1.67 12.99 -41.39
C ILE A 87 -1.73 13.69 -42.76
N ALA A 88 -0.61 14.27 -43.20
CA ALA A 88 -0.51 14.86 -44.52
C ALA A 88 -0.48 13.75 -45.60
N ILE A 89 -1.30 13.92 -46.64
CA ILE A 89 -1.33 13.05 -47.82
C ILE A 89 -0.24 13.51 -48.79
N ALA A 90 0.56 12.57 -49.30
CA ALA A 90 1.59 12.79 -50.33
C ALA A 90 1.09 12.37 -51.70
#